data_AF-T1BIA4-F1
#
_entry.id   AF-T1BIA4-F1
#
_cell.length_a   1.000
_cell.length_b   1.000
_cell.length_c   1.000
_cell.angle_alpha   90.00
_cell.angle_beta   90.00
_cell.angle_gamma   90.00
#
_symmetry.space_group_name_H-M   'P 1'
#
loop_
_entity.id
_entity.type
_entity.pdbx_description
1 polymer ?
#
loop_
_entity_poly.entity_id
_entity_poly.type
_entity_poly.pdbx_seq_one_letter_code
_entity_poly.pdbx_strand_id
1 'polypeptide(L)'
;MHGKINIEKVRVIERARTFIRSNPRCPDCGSGMCNVGRNAFRCPECHTRAYLPEYKEIRRDCSRFYYEAPIAGRRHLVSSEPEVYQTT
;
A
#
# COMPACT_ATOMS: atom_id res chain seq x y z
N MET A 1 -7.00 8.31 -32.66
CA MET A 1 -7.50 7.54 -31.51
C MET A 1 -6.99 8.19 -30.24
N HIS A 2 -7.88 8.62 -29.34
CA HIS A 2 -7.47 9.08 -28.01
C HIS A 2 -7.26 7.84 -27.14
N GLY A 3 -6.01 7.56 -26.74
CA GLY A 3 -5.63 6.39 -25.94
C GLY A 3 -6.05 6.51 -24.48
N LYS A 4 -7.35 6.55 -24.21
CA LYS A 4 -7.94 6.65 -22.88
C LYS A 4 -9.17 5.76 -22.77
N ILE A 5 -9.38 5.18 -21.60
CA ILE A 5 -10.58 4.40 -21.26
C ILE A 5 -11.29 5.10 -20.10
N ASN A 6 -12.56 5.41 -20.29
CA ASN A 6 -13.42 5.93 -19.23
C ASN A 6 -13.96 4.72 -18.45
N ILE A 7 -13.58 4.62 -17.18
CA ILE A 7 -13.91 3.46 -16.33
C ILE A 7 -15.34 3.61 -15.81
N GLU A 8 -16.20 2.64 -16.12
CA GLU A 8 -17.57 2.55 -15.58
C GLU A 8 -17.64 1.53 -14.42
N LYS A 9 -16.83 0.46 -14.51
CA LYS A 9 -16.64 -0.59 -13.50
C LYS A 9 -15.20 -1.09 -13.54
N VAL A 10 -14.63 -1.43 -12.39
CA VAL A 10 -13.30 -2.03 -12.28
C VAL A 10 -13.31 -3.18 -11.27
N ARG A 11 -12.70 -4.30 -11.64
CA ARG A 11 -12.44 -5.41 -10.71
C ARG A 11 -10.99 -5.38 -10.27
N VAL A 12 -10.77 -5.30 -8.97
CA VAL A 12 -9.43 -5.53 -8.40
C VAL A 12 -9.19 -7.03 -8.35
N ILE A 13 -8.30 -7.52 -9.22
CA ILE A 13 -7.95 -8.95 -9.29
C ILE A 13 -6.98 -9.31 -8.16
N GLU A 14 -5.98 -8.48 -7.92
CA GLU A 14 -5.00 -8.68 -6.85
C GLU A 14 -4.46 -7.33 -6.39
N ARG A 15 -4.12 -7.24 -5.11
CA ARG A 15 -3.39 -6.10 -4.57
C ARG A 15 -1.89 -6.32 -4.65
N ALA A 16 -1.20 -5.46 -5.38
CA ALA A 16 0.25 -5.38 -5.32
C ALA A 16 0.73 -5.14 -3.87
N ARG A 17 1.73 -5.91 -3.43
CA ARG A 17 2.41 -5.68 -2.15
C ARG A 17 3.15 -4.36 -2.20
N THR A 18 3.09 -3.60 -1.11
CA THR A 18 3.74 -2.28 -1.03
C THR A 18 4.55 -2.25 0.26
N PHE A 19 5.78 -1.76 0.16
CA PHE A 19 6.71 -1.71 1.28
C PHE A 19 7.12 -0.27 1.55
N ILE A 20 7.19 0.10 2.83
CA ILE A 20 7.81 1.34 3.26
C ILE A 20 9.21 1.06 3.79
N ARG A 21 10.15 1.93 3.44
CA ARG A 21 11.51 1.90 3.98
C ARG A 21 11.52 2.57 5.36
N SER A 22 12.06 1.90 6.35
CA SER A 22 12.23 2.42 7.71
C SER A 22 13.65 2.22 8.22
N ASN A 23 14.02 2.99 9.25
CA ASN A 23 15.27 2.72 9.96
C ASN A 23 15.16 1.38 10.70
N PRO A 24 16.27 0.64 10.81
CA PRO A 24 16.28 -0.64 11.51
C PRO A 24 16.10 -0.47 13.02
N ARG A 25 15.73 -1.56 13.68
CA ARG A 25 15.68 -1.68 15.14
C ARG A 25 17.02 -2.16 15.68
N CYS A 26 17.41 -1.64 16.85
CA CYS A 26 18.60 -2.12 17.55
C CYS A 26 18.41 -3.60 17.97
N PRO A 27 19.34 -4.51 17.64
CA PRO A 27 19.22 -5.92 18.05
C PRO A 27 19.33 -6.11 19.58
N ASP A 28 20.00 -5.17 20.27
CA ASP A 28 20.25 -5.30 21.71
C ASP A 28 19.12 -4.69 22.55
N CYS A 29 18.60 -3.52 22.18
CA CYS A 29 17.61 -2.78 22.97
C CYS A 29 16.26 -2.51 22.28
N GLY A 30 16.12 -2.84 20.98
CA GLY A 30 14.87 -2.64 20.23
C GLY A 30 14.50 -1.18 19.91
N SER A 31 15.32 -0.20 20.29
CA SER A 31 15.08 1.20 19.94
C SER A 31 15.25 1.43 18.43
N GLY A 32 14.59 2.45 17.88
CA GLY A 32 14.77 2.83 16.48
C GLY A 32 16.18 3.40 16.28
N MET A 33 16.94 2.87 15.33
CA MET A 33 18.26 3.41 15.03
C MET A 33 18.17 4.76 14.31
N CYS A 34 19.13 5.64 14.55
CA CYS A 34 19.25 6.93 13.87
C CYS A 34 20.07 6.76 12.58
N ASN A 35 19.70 7.48 11.52
CA ASN A 35 20.49 7.55 10.29
C ASN A 35 21.72 8.44 10.52
N VAL A 36 22.91 7.94 10.17
CA VAL A 36 24.20 8.65 10.29
C VAL A 36 24.95 8.76 8.96
N GLY A 37 24.30 8.46 7.84
CA GLY A 37 24.90 8.52 6.50
C GLY A 37 24.18 7.63 5.50
N ARG A 38 24.71 7.54 4.26
CA ARG A 38 24.11 6.67 3.25
C ARG A 38 24.15 5.21 3.71
N ASN A 39 22.96 4.64 3.96
CA ASN A 39 22.80 3.28 4.46
C ASN A 39 23.64 2.99 5.72
N ALA A 40 23.72 3.96 6.63
CA ALA A 40 24.42 3.80 7.89
C ALA A 40 23.50 4.21 9.04
N PHE A 41 23.26 3.30 9.97
CA PHE A 41 22.38 3.51 11.11
C PHE A 41 23.12 3.22 12.40
N ARG A 42 22.84 4.01 13.45
CA ARG A 42 23.45 3.84 14.77
C ARG A 42 22.37 3.86 15.86
N CYS A 43 22.45 2.94 16.80
CA CYS A 43 21.62 3.01 18.02
C CYS A 43 22.06 4.21 18.89
N PRO A 44 21.13 5.05 19.36
CA PRO A 44 21.47 6.13 20.28
C PRO A 44 21.96 5.62 21.65
N GLU A 45 21.41 4.49 22.13
CA GLU A 45 21.73 3.92 23.45
C GLU A 45 22.92 2.95 23.43
N CYS A 46 22.87 1.94 22.56
CA CYS A 46 23.87 0.86 22.52
C CYS A 46 25.05 1.16 21.58
N HIS A 47 24.95 2.21 20.77
CA HIS A 47 25.93 2.57 19.72
C HIS A 47 26.24 1.50 18.66
N THR A 48 25.48 0.39 18.65
CA THR A 48 25.51 -0.62 17.58
C THR A 48 25.17 -0.01 16.23
N ARG A 49 25.66 -0.64 15.17
CA ARG A 49 25.53 -0.15 13.79
C ARG A 49 24.79 -1.14 12.91
N ALA A 50 24.02 -0.61 11.98
CA ALA A 50 23.41 -1.38 10.91
C ALA A 50 23.66 -0.68 9.57
N TYR A 51 23.72 -1.47 8.50
CA TYR A 51 24.05 -0.99 7.15
C TYR A 51 22.93 -1.18 6.14
N LEU A 52 21.82 -1.80 6.55
CA LEU A 52 20.66 -2.03 5.71
C LEU A 52 19.44 -1.40 6.38
N PRO A 53 18.56 -0.75 5.60
CA PRO A 53 17.26 -0.33 6.10
C PRO A 53 16.36 -1.55 6.32
N GLU A 54 15.30 -1.35 7.08
CA GLU A 54 14.19 -2.30 7.13
C GLU A 54 13.12 -1.93 6.09
N TYR A 55 12.41 -2.93 5.59
CA TYR A 55 11.25 -2.77 4.75
C TYR A 55 10.06 -3.43 5.41
N LYS A 56 9.02 -2.64 5.66
CA LYS A 56 7.78 -3.13 6.26
C LYS A 56 6.68 -3.11 5.21
N GLU A 57 5.99 -4.25 5.04
CA GLU A 57 4.81 -4.31 4.20
C GLU A 57 3.70 -3.44 4.81
N ILE A 58 3.11 -2.57 3.99
CA ILE A 58 1.96 -1.76 4.36
C ILE A 58 0.71 -2.29 3.67
N ARG A 59 -0.39 -2.37 4.42
CA ARG A 59 -1.68 -2.73 3.87
C ARG A 59 -2.35 -1.49 3.28
N ARG A 60 -2.78 -1.60 2.03
CA ARG A 60 -3.61 -0.58 1.36
C ARG A 60 -5.07 -0.88 1.61
N ASP A 61 -5.86 0.16 1.81
CA ASP A 61 -7.31 0.03 2.00
C ASP A 61 -8.01 -0.11 0.65
N CYS A 62 -7.83 -1.29 0.06
CA CYS A 62 -8.49 -1.68 -1.17
C CYS A 62 -8.77 -3.17 -1.04
N SER A 63 -9.98 -3.59 -1.38
CA SER A 63 -10.41 -4.97 -1.30
C SER A 63 -10.39 -5.58 -2.70
N ARG A 64 -10.21 -6.90 -2.77
CA ARG A 64 -10.31 -7.66 -4.02
C ARG A 64 -11.78 -7.73 -4.42
N PHE A 65 -12.27 -6.66 -5.05
CA PHE A 65 -13.69 -6.42 -5.22
C PHE A 65 -14.00 -5.65 -6.52
N TYR A 66 -15.28 -5.57 -6.87
CA TYR A 66 -15.79 -4.71 -7.95
C TYR A 66 -16.09 -3.31 -7.43
N TYR A 67 -15.55 -2.29 -8.10
CA TYR A 67 -15.88 -0.90 -7.84
C TYR A 67 -16.62 -0.34 -9.05
N GLU A 68 -17.76 0.28 -8.81
CA GLU A 68 -18.60 0.90 -9.84
C GLU A 68 -18.69 2.41 -9.62
N ALA A 69 -18.97 3.14 -10.70
CA ALA A 69 -19.39 4.53 -10.58
C ALA A 69 -20.66 4.65 -9.71
N PRO A 70 -20.80 5.75 -8.93
CA PRO A 70 -22.03 6.03 -8.20
C PRO A 70 -23.21 6.19 -9.18
N ILE A 71 -24.45 6.09 -8.68
CA ILE A 71 -25.67 6.17 -9.51
C ILE A 71 -25.66 7.40 -10.43
N ALA A 72 -25.26 8.57 -9.90
CA ALA A 72 -25.17 9.82 -10.66
C ALA A 72 -24.17 9.77 -11.84
N GLY A 73 -23.18 8.87 -11.79
CA GLY A 73 -22.19 8.64 -12.84
C GLY A 73 -22.42 7.39 -13.69
N ARG A 74 -23.52 6.66 -13.44
CA ARG A 74 -23.86 5.47 -14.23
C ARG A 74 -24.38 5.88 -15.61
N ARG A 75 -23.96 5.14 -16.63
CA ARG A 75 -24.45 5.30 -18.00
C ARG A 75 -25.54 4.28 -18.28
N HIS A 76 -26.37 4.57 -19.28
CA HIS A 76 -27.57 3.81 -19.61
C HIS A 76 -27.31 2.32 -19.91
N LEU A 77 -26.13 1.96 -20.41
CA LEU A 77 -25.80 0.59 -20.83
C LEU A 77 -25.04 -0.21 -19.76
N VAL A 78 -24.84 0.34 -18.57
CA VAL A 78 -24.14 -0.38 -17.49
C VAL A 78 -25.03 -1.49 -16.96
N SER A 79 -24.57 -2.74 -17.04
CA SER A 79 -25.26 -3.88 -16.43
C SER A 79 -24.99 -3.96 -14.92
N SER A 80 -26.06 -4.08 -14.14
CA SER A 80 -26.03 -4.32 -12.69
C SER A 80 -26.01 -5.81 -12.39
N GLU A 81 -24.88 -6.50 -12.61
CA GLU A 81 -24.74 -7.87 -12.09
C GLU A 81 -24.60 -7.85 -10.56
N PRO A 82 -25.23 -8.79 -9.82
CA PRO A 82 -25.17 -8.82 -8.37
C PRO A 82 -24.07 -9.75 -7.91
N GLU A 83 -22.83 -9.26 -7.80
CA GLU A 83 -21.79 -10.00 -7.07
C GLU A 83 -21.21 -9.14 -5.94
N VAL A 84 -21.87 -9.30 -4.79
CA VAL A 84 -21.42 -9.04 -3.41
C VAL A 84 -21.28 -7.56 -3.01
N TYR A 85 -22.39 -6.81 -2.98
CA TYR A 85 -22.41 -5.60 -2.15
C TYR A 85 -22.23 -5.98 -0.68
N GLN A 86 -21.04 -5.75 -0.11
CA GLN A 86 -20.90 -5.62 1.34
C GLN A 86 -20.81 -4.13 1.66
N THR A 87 -21.94 -3.56 2.04
CA THR A 87 -21.99 -2.34 2.85
C THR A 87 -21.25 -2.61 4.16
N THR A 88 -20.14 -1.92 4.38
CA THR A 88 -19.64 -1.64 5.72
C THR A 88 -20.59 -0.72 6.47
#